data_AF-A0AAV9EM17-F1
#
_entry.id   AF-A0AAV9EM17-F1
#
_cell.length_a   1.000
_cell.length_b   1.000
_cell.length_c   1.000
_cell.angle_alpha   90.00
_cell.angle_beta   90.00
_cell.angle_gamma   90.00
#
_symmetry.space_group_name_H-M   'P 1'
#
loop_
_entity.id
_entity.type
_entity.pdbx_description
1 polymer ?
#
loop_
_entity_poly.entity_id
_entity_poly.type
_entity_poly.pdbx_seq_one_letter_code
_entity_poly.pdbx_strand_id
1 'polypeptide(L)'
;MPLSGGPASDPPTRFSEIGPGTGNLTLRLLEASRRVVAVEVDRRMVDALSRRAEERGFRDRLEVIHDDFLKTKMPSFDLCISNIPYMISSPLIMKLLFESVRPFQSATLLLQKEFAHRLLANPGNPGFNRLAVNVKLAADVEFVMNVSKRDFMPCPKVDSAVVTITPKLETPNVDLEEWWAFTRTCFNTKNKTVGAIFKQKRLLELLRRSEGRDSGGYVESEDDVEMGLFKDRIKGS
;
A
#
# COMPACT_ATOMS: atom_id res chain seq x y z
N MET A 1 -49.63 -15.29 1.00
CA MET A 1 -48.54 -15.69 1.92
C MET A 1 -47.26 -15.03 1.43
N PRO A 2 -46.55 -14.27 2.27
CA PRO A 2 -45.44 -13.43 1.85
C PRO A 2 -44.16 -14.25 1.62
N LEU A 3 -43.37 -13.79 0.65
CA LEU A 3 -42.07 -14.33 0.26
C LEU A 3 -41.08 -14.22 1.42
N SER A 4 -40.44 -15.34 1.75
CA SER A 4 -39.38 -15.49 2.74
C SER A 4 -38.21 -14.55 2.44
N GLY A 5 -37.78 -13.82 3.47
CA GLY A 5 -36.77 -12.77 3.43
C GLY A 5 -35.46 -13.18 2.77
N GLY A 6 -34.94 -12.29 1.92
CA GLY A 6 -33.56 -12.32 1.50
C GLY A 6 -32.61 -12.09 2.67
N PRO A 7 -31.32 -12.44 2.53
CA PRO A 7 -30.34 -12.19 3.58
C PRO A 7 -30.29 -10.68 3.87
N ALA A 8 -30.29 -10.37 5.17
CA ALA A 8 -30.18 -9.03 5.71
C ALA A 8 -29.00 -8.28 5.05
N SER A 9 -29.27 -7.06 4.61
CA SER A 9 -28.31 -6.15 3.98
C SER A 9 -26.97 -6.13 4.70
N ASP A 10 -25.88 -6.37 3.97
CA ASP A 10 -24.51 -6.11 4.43
C ASP A 10 -24.44 -4.73 5.13
N PRO A 11 -23.71 -4.59 6.24
CA PRO A 11 -23.47 -3.27 6.82
C PRO A 11 -22.78 -2.41 5.76
N PRO A 12 -23.21 -1.15 5.55
CA PRO A 12 -22.71 -0.39 4.42
C PRO A 12 -21.21 -0.14 4.59
N THR A 13 -20.46 -0.43 3.53
CA THR A 13 -19.01 -0.57 3.51
C THR A 13 -18.31 0.76 3.82
N ARG A 14 -17.24 0.74 4.62
CA ARG A 14 -16.41 1.91 4.93
C ARG A 14 -15.27 1.98 3.94
N PHE A 15 -15.18 3.09 3.20
CA PHE A 15 -14.11 3.30 2.23
C PHE A 15 -13.03 4.20 2.80
N SER A 16 -11.79 3.94 2.41
CA SER A 16 -10.68 4.88 2.55
C SER A 16 -10.19 5.37 1.21
N GLU A 17 -9.76 6.63 1.17
CA GLU A 17 -9.12 7.24 0.00
C GLU A 17 -7.86 7.99 0.43
N ILE A 18 -6.75 7.76 -0.28
CA ILE A 18 -5.48 8.43 -0.03
C ILE A 18 -5.27 9.46 -1.14
N GLY A 19 -4.98 10.70 -0.81
CA GLY A 19 -4.82 11.78 -1.79
C GLY A 19 -6.09 12.03 -2.62
N PRO A 20 -7.24 12.36 -1.99
CA PRO A 20 -8.50 12.61 -2.70
C PRO A 20 -8.45 13.84 -3.63
N GLY A 21 -7.47 14.74 -3.44
CA GLY A 21 -7.37 15.99 -4.19
C GLY A 21 -8.66 16.80 -4.11
N THR A 22 -9.20 17.19 -5.26
CA THR A 22 -10.44 17.99 -5.32
C THR A 22 -11.72 17.20 -5.03
N GLY A 23 -11.64 15.87 -4.82
CA GLY A 23 -12.76 15.05 -4.36
C GLY A 23 -13.63 14.40 -5.44
N ASN A 24 -13.18 14.36 -6.70
CA ASN A 24 -13.99 13.80 -7.79
C ASN A 24 -14.28 12.30 -7.59
N LEU A 25 -13.31 11.53 -7.09
CA LEU A 25 -13.50 10.14 -6.72
C LEU A 25 -14.25 10.03 -5.38
N THR A 26 -13.85 10.80 -4.37
CA THR A 26 -14.49 10.83 -3.05
C THR A 26 -16.01 10.99 -3.10
N LEU A 27 -16.52 11.90 -3.94
CA LEU A 27 -17.96 12.11 -4.06
C LEU A 27 -18.69 10.88 -4.62
N ARG A 28 -18.10 10.16 -5.57
CA ARG A 28 -18.65 8.89 -6.09
C ARG A 28 -18.57 7.78 -5.04
N LEU A 29 -17.49 7.74 -4.27
CA LEU A 29 -17.35 6.82 -3.14
C LEU A 29 -18.42 7.08 -2.07
N LEU A 30 -18.76 8.34 -1.80
CA LEU A 30 -19.84 8.74 -0.89
C LEU A 30 -21.23 8.39 -1.43
N GLU A 31 -21.43 8.24 -2.74
CA GLU A 31 -22.70 7.72 -3.27
C GLU A 31 -22.89 6.22 -3.02
N ALA A 32 -21.78 5.46 -2.91
CA ALA A 32 -21.80 4.00 -2.85
C ALA A 32 -21.46 3.36 -1.48
N SER A 33 -21.04 4.14 -0.49
CA SER A 33 -20.51 3.63 0.80
C SER A 33 -21.40 4.00 2.00
N ARG A 34 -21.03 3.64 3.24
CA ARG A 34 -21.62 4.31 4.44
C ARG A 34 -20.92 5.61 4.74
N ARG A 35 -19.60 5.55 4.64
CA ARG A 35 -18.65 6.55 5.13
C ARG A 35 -17.38 6.45 4.30
N VAL A 36 -16.77 7.59 4.05
CA VAL A 36 -15.44 7.70 3.44
C VAL A 36 -14.49 8.37 4.44
N VAL A 37 -13.31 7.78 4.63
CA VAL A 37 -12.20 8.38 5.36
C VAL A 37 -11.11 8.73 4.36
N ALA A 38 -10.86 10.01 4.16
CA ALA A 38 -9.85 10.53 3.26
C ALA A 38 -8.62 11.02 4.02
N VAL A 39 -7.42 10.82 3.46
CA VAL A 39 -6.18 11.45 3.95
C VAL A 39 -5.58 12.34 2.87
N GLU A 40 -5.33 13.60 3.21
CA GLU A 40 -4.80 14.59 2.28
C GLU A 40 -3.78 15.49 2.98
N VAL A 41 -2.66 15.75 2.31
CA VAL A 41 -1.57 16.59 2.83
C VAL A 41 -1.77 18.06 2.50
N ASP A 42 -2.47 18.38 1.40
CA ASP A 42 -2.76 19.76 1.02
C ASP A 42 -4.04 20.27 1.70
N ARG A 43 -3.88 21.15 2.69
CA ARG A 43 -4.99 21.82 3.38
C ARG A 43 -6.00 22.48 2.44
N ARG A 44 -5.58 23.04 1.30
CA ARG A 44 -6.49 23.68 0.34
C ARG A 44 -7.43 22.66 -0.29
N MET A 45 -6.93 21.45 -0.53
CA MET A 45 -7.71 20.33 -1.06
C MET A 45 -8.66 19.78 0.00
N VAL A 46 -8.21 19.68 1.26
CA VAL A 46 -9.06 19.33 2.41
C VAL A 46 -10.27 20.27 2.53
N ASP A 47 -10.02 21.57 2.50
CA ASP A 47 -11.08 22.59 2.61
C ASP A 47 -12.04 22.53 1.42
N ALA A 48 -11.50 22.37 0.19
CA ALA A 48 -12.31 22.26 -1.03
C ALA A 48 -13.18 20.99 -1.04
N LEU A 49 -12.62 19.85 -0.65
CA LEU A 49 -13.33 18.58 -0.56
C LEU A 49 -14.45 18.65 0.49
N SER A 50 -14.14 19.17 1.68
CA SER A 50 -15.11 19.30 2.77
C SER A 50 -16.32 20.15 2.37
N ARG A 51 -16.07 21.29 1.72
CA ARG A 51 -17.14 22.15 1.18
C ARG A 51 -17.97 21.44 0.12
N ARG A 52 -17.32 20.77 -0.85
CA ARG A 52 -18.05 20.03 -1.90
C ARG A 52 -18.89 18.89 -1.34
N ALA A 53 -18.40 18.20 -0.32
CA ALA A 53 -19.14 17.14 0.34
C ALA A 53 -20.36 17.69 1.09
N GLU A 54 -20.22 18.83 1.76
CA GLU A 54 -21.34 19.53 2.41
C GLU A 54 -22.40 19.98 1.41
N GLU A 55 -22.01 20.63 0.31
CA GLU A 55 -22.92 21.06 -0.77
C GLU A 55 -23.73 19.89 -1.37
N ARG A 56 -23.19 18.66 -1.28
CA ARG A 56 -23.81 17.42 -1.73
C ARG A 56 -24.55 16.65 -0.63
N GLY A 57 -24.60 17.17 0.60
CA GLY A 57 -25.27 16.53 1.73
C GLY A 57 -24.51 15.35 2.34
N PHE A 58 -23.19 15.27 2.15
CA PHE A 58 -22.34 14.17 2.62
C PHE A 58 -21.47 14.52 3.84
N ARG A 59 -21.68 15.69 4.47
CA ARG A 59 -20.86 16.16 5.60
C ARG A 59 -20.68 15.10 6.69
N ASP A 60 -21.75 14.45 7.12
CA ASP A 60 -21.71 13.46 8.23
C ASP A 60 -21.12 12.10 7.82
N ARG A 61 -20.86 11.91 6.53
CA ARG A 61 -20.36 10.66 5.93
C ARG A 61 -18.92 10.78 5.44
N LEU A 62 -18.34 11.98 5.47
CA LEU A 62 -16.97 12.22 5.10
C LEU A 62 -16.14 12.60 6.33
N GLU A 63 -15.03 11.89 6.54
CA GLU A 63 -13.95 12.31 7.43
C GLU A 63 -12.73 12.62 6.58
N VAL A 64 -12.16 13.82 6.71
CA VAL A 64 -10.91 14.19 6.02
C VAL A 64 -9.84 14.44 7.07
N ILE A 65 -8.80 13.60 7.05
CA ILE A 65 -7.63 13.73 7.91
C ILE A 65 -6.58 14.54 7.14
N HIS A 66 -6.27 15.74 7.66
CA HIS A 66 -5.23 16.60 7.10
C HIS A 66 -3.87 16.19 7.68
N ASP A 67 -3.21 15.24 7.03
CA ASP A 67 -1.91 14.70 7.44
C ASP A 67 -1.25 13.93 6.28
N ASP A 68 0.02 13.59 6.43
CA ASP A 68 0.75 12.72 5.51
C ASP A 68 0.40 11.26 5.81
N PHE A 69 -0.17 10.55 4.83
CA PHE A 69 -0.58 9.15 4.97
C PHE A 69 0.52 8.25 5.53
N LEU A 70 1.79 8.47 5.20
CA LEU A 70 2.89 7.67 5.71
C LEU A 70 3.11 7.86 7.23
N LYS A 71 2.56 8.94 7.80
CA LYS A 71 2.64 9.35 9.21
C LYS A 71 1.35 9.09 9.97
N THR A 72 0.23 9.04 9.28
CA THR A 72 -1.09 8.88 9.87
C THR A 72 -1.34 7.46 10.35
N LYS A 73 -2.02 7.35 11.49
CA LYS A 73 -2.68 6.10 11.91
C LYS A 73 -4.11 6.11 11.38
N MET A 74 -4.39 5.24 10.41
CA MET A 74 -5.70 5.17 9.79
C MET A 74 -6.75 4.58 10.73
N PRO A 75 -7.96 5.16 10.78
CA PRO A 75 -9.14 4.45 11.27
C PRO A 75 -9.37 3.16 10.47
N SER A 76 -10.07 2.18 11.06
CA SER A 76 -10.43 0.95 10.35
C SER A 76 -11.32 1.24 9.14
N PHE A 77 -10.99 0.65 7.99
CA PHE A 77 -11.76 0.70 6.75
C PHE A 77 -11.89 -0.72 6.18
N ASP A 78 -12.88 -0.90 5.30
CA ASP A 78 -13.15 -2.17 4.63
C ASP A 78 -12.48 -2.23 3.25
N LEU A 79 -12.62 -1.16 2.46
CA LEU A 79 -12.04 -1.04 1.12
C LEU A 79 -11.23 0.23 0.99
N CYS A 80 -10.05 0.15 0.38
CA CYS A 80 -9.27 1.32 -0.02
C CYS A 80 -9.40 1.54 -1.52
N ILE A 81 -9.86 2.72 -1.96
CA ILE A 81 -9.94 3.07 -3.38
C ILE A 81 -9.26 4.41 -3.55
N SER A 82 -8.16 4.45 -4.32
CA SER A 82 -7.34 5.65 -4.39
C SER A 82 -6.56 5.78 -5.70
N ASN A 83 -6.46 7.02 -6.16
CA ASN A 83 -5.47 7.45 -7.15
C ASN A 83 -4.23 7.96 -6.40
N ILE A 84 -3.28 7.06 -6.14
CA ILE A 84 -2.16 7.39 -5.25
C ILE A 84 -1.10 8.25 -5.94
N PRO A 85 -0.44 9.18 -5.23
CA PRO A 85 0.72 9.88 -5.75
C PRO A 85 1.87 8.90 -6.03
N TYR A 86 2.39 8.91 -7.25
CA TYR A 86 3.35 7.90 -7.70
C TYR A 86 4.63 7.83 -6.87
N MET A 87 5.08 8.97 -6.34
CA MET A 87 6.31 9.09 -5.55
C MET A 87 6.26 8.32 -4.22
N ILE A 88 5.07 7.97 -3.72
CA ILE A 88 4.92 7.28 -2.43
C ILE A 88 4.35 5.86 -2.58
N SER A 89 4.26 5.33 -3.80
CA SER A 89 3.54 4.08 -4.07
C SER A 89 4.08 2.89 -3.27
N SER A 90 5.41 2.74 -3.24
CA SER A 90 6.12 1.67 -2.52
C SER A 90 5.87 1.73 -1.00
N PRO A 91 6.21 2.83 -0.30
CA PRO A 91 5.99 2.92 1.15
C PRO A 91 4.50 2.91 1.53
N LEU A 92 3.61 3.44 0.67
CA LEU A 92 2.17 3.40 0.89
C LEU A 92 1.63 1.97 0.89
N ILE A 93 1.99 1.16 -0.10
CA ILE A 93 1.54 -0.24 -0.18
C ILE A 93 2.11 -1.05 0.99
N MET A 94 3.38 -0.85 1.34
CA MET A 94 3.98 -1.50 2.51
C MET A 94 3.24 -1.13 3.80
N LYS A 95 2.95 0.17 4.01
CA LYS A 95 2.18 0.63 5.17
C LYS A 95 0.79 0.01 5.20
N LEU A 96 0.06 0.00 4.08
CA LEU A 96 -1.26 -0.62 3.99
C LEU A 96 -1.21 -2.09 4.43
N LEU A 97 -0.25 -2.87 3.93
CA LEU A 97 -0.21 -4.31 4.19
C LEU A 97 0.34 -4.68 5.57
N PHE A 98 1.33 -3.94 6.09
CA PHE A 98 2.09 -4.35 7.27
C PHE A 98 1.82 -3.51 8.53
N GLU A 99 1.17 -2.34 8.42
CA GLU A 99 0.83 -1.49 9.58
C GLU A 99 -0.68 -1.35 9.84
N SER A 100 -1.54 -1.87 8.96
CA SER A 100 -2.98 -1.79 9.18
C SER A 100 -3.40 -2.59 10.42
N VAL A 101 -4.06 -1.92 11.36
CA VAL A 101 -4.48 -2.48 12.66
C VAL A 101 -5.40 -3.71 12.49
N ARG A 102 -6.15 -3.76 11.39
CA ARG A 102 -6.98 -4.90 10.98
C ARG A 102 -6.82 -5.11 9.47
N PRO A 103 -6.94 -6.36 9.00
CA PRO A 103 -6.97 -6.61 7.56
C PRO A 103 -8.19 -5.91 6.96
N PHE A 104 -7.93 -5.06 5.97
CA PHE A 104 -8.95 -4.55 5.06
C PHE A 104 -9.29 -5.65 4.03
N GLN A 105 -10.45 -5.56 3.38
CA GLN A 105 -10.88 -6.57 2.42
C GLN A 105 -10.09 -6.47 1.11
N SER A 106 -9.97 -5.28 0.53
CA SER A 106 -9.09 -5.04 -0.62
C SER A 106 -8.76 -3.56 -0.82
N ALA A 107 -7.70 -3.32 -1.59
CA ALA A 107 -7.26 -1.99 -2.02
C ALA A 107 -7.18 -1.92 -3.54
N THR A 108 -8.04 -1.10 -4.15
CA THR A 108 -8.04 -0.82 -5.59
C THR A 108 -7.30 0.49 -5.85
N LEU A 109 -6.11 0.37 -6.42
CA LEU A 109 -5.18 1.48 -6.57
C LEU A 109 -4.89 1.77 -8.04
N LEU A 110 -4.87 3.06 -8.40
CA LEU A 110 -4.29 3.50 -9.66
C LEU A 110 -2.80 3.76 -9.47
N LEU A 111 -1.97 3.06 -10.24
CA LEU A 111 -0.51 3.11 -10.18
C LEU A 111 0.07 3.45 -11.55
N GLN A 112 1.34 3.86 -11.61
CA GLN A 112 2.06 3.86 -12.89
C GLN A 112 2.06 2.46 -13.49
N LYS A 113 1.82 2.35 -14.79
CA LYS A 113 1.69 1.07 -15.48
C LYS A 113 2.88 0.14 -15.26
N GLU A 114 4.10 0.67 -15.39
CA GLU A 114 5.33 -0.09 -15.21
C GLU A 114 5.50 -0.59 -13.76
N PHE A 115 5.18 0.27 -12.78
CA PHE A 115 5.17 -0.08 -11.37
C PHE A 115 4.13 -1.16 -11.05
N ALA A 116 2.91 -1.03 -11.57
CA ALA A 116 1.86 -2.04 -11.43
C ALA A 116 2.31 -3.41 -11.97
N HIS A 117 2.96 -3.43 -13.14
CA HIS A 117 3.48 -4.66 -13.73
C HIS A 117 4.60 -5.29 -12.88
N ARG A 118 5.44 -4.48 -12.21
CA ARG A 118 6.43 -5.00 -11.26
C ARG A 118 5.77 -5.70 -10.07
N LEU A 119 4.68 -5.16 -9.52
CA LEU A 119 3.93 -5.82 -8.43
C LEU A 119 3.36 -7.17 -8.85
N LEU A 120 2.89 -7.28 -10.10
CA LEU A 120 2.31 -8.50 -10.66
C LEU A 120 3.38 -9.55 -11.01
N ALA A 121 4.61 -9.11 -11.29
CA ALA A 121 5.69 -9.97 -11.76
C ALA A 121 5.94 -11.17 -10.84
N ASN A 122 6.16 -12.35 -11.42
CA ASN A 122 6.47 -13.59 -10.70
C ASN A 122 7.97 -13.93 -10.84
N PRO A 123 8.52 -14.83 -9.99
CA PRO A 123 9.88 -15.31 -10.15
C PRO A 123 10.18 -15.75 -11.60
N GLY A 124 11.33 -15.32 -12.13
CA GLY A 124 11.70 -15.53 -13.53
C GLY A 124 11.29 -14.40 -14.49
N ASN A 125 10.41 -13.47 -14.07
CA ASN A 125 10.11 -12.27 -14.83
C ASN A 125 11.17 -11.17 -14.57
N PRO A 126 11.67 -10.44 -15.59
CA PRO A 126 12.65 -9.35 -15.39
C PRO A 126 12.17 -8.21 -14.49
N GLY A 127 10.86 -7.98 -14.38
CA GLY A 127 10.25 -7.00 -13.49
C GLY A 127 10.10 -7.48 -12.04
N PHE A 128 10.43 -8.74 -11.73
CA PHE A 128 10.34 -9.28 -10.38
C PHE A 128 11.38 -8.65 -9.47
N ASN A 129 10.91 -8.00 -8.41
CA ASN A 129 11.76 -7.21 -7.52
C ASN A 129 11.40 -7.44 -6.04
N ARG A 130 12.14 -6.75 -5.17
CA ARG A 130 12.00 -6.84 -3.71
C ARG A 130 10.59 -6.45 -3.23
N LEU A 131 9.98 -5.45 -3.85
CA LEU A 131 8.62 -5.04 -3.50
C LEU A 131 7.60 -6.12 -3.87
N ALA A 132 7.71 -6.71 -5.06
CA ALA A 132 6.82 -7.76 -5.53
C ALA A 132 6.83 -8.98 -4.60
N VAL A 133 8.01 -9.41 -4.13
CA VAL A 133 8.10 -10.54 -3.19
C VAL A 133 7.50 -10.22 -1.82
N ASN A 134 7.69 -8.99 -1.32
CA ASN A 134 7.11 -8.56 -0.04
C ASN A 134 5.59 -8.43 -0.11
N VAL A 135 5.06 -7.85 -1.20
CA VAL A 135 3.61 -7.76 -1.40
C VAL A 135 3.00 -9.15 -1.51
N LYS A 136 3.60 -10.06 -2.30
CA LYS A 136 3.11 -11.44 -2.45
C LYS A 136 3.17 -12.27 -1.16
N LEU A 137 4.01 -11.91 -0.20
CA LEU A 137 4.00 -12.53 1.13
C LEU A 137 2.66 -12.28 1.84
N ALA A 138 2.15 -11.05 1.75
CA ALA A 138 1.01 -10.58 2.54
C ALA A 138 -0.31 -10.51 1.76
N ALA A 139 -0.28 -10.45 0.43
CA ALA A 139 -1.46 -10.19 -0.39
C ALA A 139 -1.36 -10.83 -1.77
N ASP A 140 -2.53 -11.00 -2.39
CA ASP A 140 -2.67 -11.27 -3.81
C ASP A 140 -2.87 -9.96 -4.57
N VAL A 141 -2.33 -9.87 -5.78
CA VAL A 141 -2.40 -8.68 -6.64
C VAL A 141 -2.99 -9.07 -7.97
N GLU A 142 -4.04 -8.36 -8.38
CA GLU A 142 -4.77 -8.59 -9.62
C GLU A 142 -4.72 -7.35 -10.51
N PHE A 143 -4.49 -7.56 -11.80
CA PHE A 143 -4.61 -6.52 -12.80
C PHE A 143 -6.08 -6.31 -13.15
N VAL A 144 -6.54 -5.06 -13.13
CA VAL A 144 -7.92 -4.71 -13.52
C VAL A 144 -7.95 -4.17 -14.94
N MET A 145 -7.25 -3.05 -15.18
CA MET A 145 -7.22 -2.40 -16.50
C MET A 145 -6.07 -1.41 -16.65
N ASN A 146 -5.75 -1.07 -17.90
CA ASN A 146 -4.87 0.07 -18.21
C ASN A 146 -5.68 1.37 -18.27
N VAL A 147 -5.06 2.48 -17.89
CA VAL A 147 -5.65 3.83 -18.01
C VAL A 147 -4.67 4.72 -18.75
N SER A 148 -5.16 5.44 -19.76
CA SER A 148 -4.33 6.28 -20.61
C SER A 148 -3.95 7.54 -19.85
N LYS A 149 -2.70 8.00 -20.00
CA LYS A 149 -2.30 9.32 -19.46
C LYS A 149 -3.18 10.49 -19.96
N ARG A 150 -3.83 10.31 -21.11
CA ARG A 150 -4.74 11.32 -21.71
C ARG A 150 -6.02 11.53 -20.90
N ASP A 151 -6.34 10.62 -19.98
CA ASP A 151 -7.52 10.67 -19.12
C ASP A 151 -7.33 11.57 -17.88
N PHE A 152 -6.14 12.19 -17.74
CA PHE A 152 -5.77 13.01 -16.58
C PHE A 152 -5.53 14.47 -16.95
N MET A 153 -5.81 15.35 -15.99
CA MET A 153 -5.48 16.77 -16.06
C MET A 153 -4.84 17.21 -14.72
N PRO A 154 -3.56 17.64 -14.71
CA PRO A 154 -2.62 17.64 -15.83
C PRO A 154 -2.25 16.22 -16.31
N CYS A 155 -1.90 16.11 -17.59
CA CYS A 155 -1.50 14.82 -18.19
C CYS A 155 -0.14 14.35 -17.63
N PRO A 156 -0.04 13.15 -17.03
CA PRO A 156 1.22 12.60 -16.55
C PRO A 156 2.11 12.15 -17.71
N LYS A 157 3.39 11.84 -17.41
CA LYS A 157 4.37 11.42 -18.43
C LYS A 157 4.10 10.02 -18.98
N VAL A 158 3.55 9.15 -18.14
CA VAL A 158 3.40 7.71 -18.38
C VAL A 158 1.95 7.27 -18.17
N ASP A 159 1.58 6.17 -18.81
CA ASP A 159 0.27 5.52 -18.58
C ASP A 159 0.18 4.91 -17.19
N SER A 160 -1.05 4.66 -16.78
CA SER A 160 -1.40 4.10 -15.49
C SER A 160 -2.03 2.71 -15.65
N ALA A 161 -2.14 1.98 -14.54
CA ALA A 161 -2.89 0.75 -14.45
C ALA A 161 -3.63 0.70 -13.11
N VAL A 162 -4.84 0.15 -13.14
CA VAL A 162 -5.61 -0.16 -11.93
C VAL A 162 -5.28 -1.59 -11.53
N VAL A 163 -4.92 -1.75 -10.25
CA VAL A 163 -4.70 -3.06 -9.62
C VAL A 163 -5.54 -3.18 -8.36
N THR A 164 -5.93 -4.40 -8.05
CA THR A 164 -6.55 -4.75 -6.76
C THR A 164 -5.55 -5.53 -5.94
N ILE A 165 -5.36 -5.14 -4.67
CA ILE A 165 -4.52 -5.81 -3.69
C ILE A 165 -5.44 -6.37 -2.60
N THR A 166 -5.44 -7.68 -2.42
CA THR A 166 -6.29 -8.39 -1.45
C THR A 166 -5.40 -9.05 -0.41
N PRO A 167 -5.42 -8.60 0.86
CA PRO A 167 -4.65 -9.25 1.92
C PRO A 167 -5.01 -10.73 2.06
N LYS A 168 -4.01 -11.57 2.26
CA LYS A 168 -4.22 -13.00 2.52
C LYS A 168 -4.81 -13.17 3.92
N LEU A 169 -5.79 -14.08 4.04
CA LEU A 169 -6.38 -14.43 5.33
C LEU A 169 -5.34 -15.05 6.29
N GLU A 170 -4.41 -15.81 5.73
CA GLU A 170 -3.30 -16.42 6.45
C GLU A 170 -1.99 -15.92 5.82
N THR A 171 -1.23 -15.15 6.59
CA THR A 171 0.16 -14.83 6.22
C THR A 171 1.08 -15.91 6.80
N PRO A 172 2.17 -16.28 6.09
CA PRO A 172 3.16 -17.19 6.65
C PRO A 172 3.65 -16.68 8.00
N ASN A 173 3.77 -17.57 8.99
CA ASN A 173 4.37 -17.24 10.28
C ASN A 173 5.87 -17.02 10.11
N VAL A 174 6.24 -15.81 9.70
CA VAL A 174 7.62 -15.37 9.48
C VAL A 174 7.89 -14.14 10.31
N ASP A 175 9.09 -14.06 10.87
CA ASP A 175 9.58 -12.81 11.45
C ASP A 175 9.79 -11.80 10.31
N LEU A 176 9.07 -10.68 10.35
CA LEU A 176 9.11 -9.67 9.29
C LEU A 176 10.47 -8.97 9.22
N GLU A 177 11.19 -8.81 10.33
CA GLU A 177 12.51 -8.19 10.33
C GLU A 177 13.53 -9.12 9.64
N GLU A 178 13.51 -10.42 9.98
CA GLU A 178 14.34 -11.42 9.32
C GLU A 178 14.01 -11.53 7.84
N TRP A 179 12.72 -11.54 7.49
CA TRP A 179 12.26 -11.57 6.11
C TRP A 179 12.74 -10.36 5.30
N TRP A 180 12.64 -9.15 5.86
CA TRP A 180 13.13 -7.94 5.20
C TRP A 180 14.64 -7.91 5.06
N ALA A 181 15.38 -8.42 6.05
CA ALA A 181 16.84 -8.56 5.96
C ALA A 181 17.23 -9.57 4.86
N PHE A 182 16.54 -10.70 4.80
CA PHE A 182 16.72 -11.74 3.80
C PHE A 182 16.47 -11.20 2.39
N THR A 183 15.29 -10.63 2.15
CA THR A 183 14.91 -10.11 0.82
C THR A 183 15.81 -8.95 0.39
N ARG A 184 16.22 -8.06 1.30
CA ARG A 184 17.21 -7.02 0.99
C ARG A 184 18.51 -7.63 0.49
N THR A 185 19.03 -8.63 1.19
CA THR A 185 20.30 -9.28 0.82
C THR A 185 20.20 -9.98 -0.53
N CYS A 186 19.09 -10.67 -0.79
CA CYS A 186 18.86 -11.38 -2.06
C CYS A 186 18.76 -10.44 -3.28
N PHE A 187 18.08 -9.30 -3.14
CA PHE A 187 17.79 -8.42 -4.27
C PHE A 187 18.84 -7.31 -4.51
N ASN A 188 19.76 -7.07 -3.57
CA ASN A 188 20.81 -6.06 -3.74
C ASN A 188 21.95 -6.53 -4.68
N THR A 189 22.11 -7.84 -4.89
CA THR A 189 23.13 -8.39 -5.80
C THR A 189 22.49 -8.93 -7.08
N LYS A 190 22.28 -8.06 -8.06
CA LYS A 190 21.84 -8.46 -9.41
C LYS A 190 22.92 -9.39 -10.00
N ASN A 191 22.55 -10.61 -10.38
CA ASN A 191 23.41 -11.65 -11.00
C ASN A 191 24.22 -12.58 -10.05
N LYS A 192 23.88 -12.70 -8.77
CA LYS A 192 24.42 -13.77 -7.89
C LYS A 192 23.35 -14.80 -7.56
N THR A 193 23.75 -16.07 -7.49
CA THR A 193 22.88 -17.11 -6.95
C THR A 193 22.72 -16.91 -5.44
N VAL A 194 21.57 -17.30 -4.88
CA VAL A 194 21.34 -17.28 -3.43
C VAL A 194 22.47 -18.02 -2.70
N GLY A 195 22.88 -19.20 -3.19
CA GLY A 195 24.01 -19.93 -2.63
C GLY A 195 25.33 -19.13 -2.62
N ALA A 196 25.61 -18.31 -3.64
CA ALA A 196 26.81 -17.46 -3.67
C ALA A 196 26.73 -16.28 -2.69
N ILE A 197 25.53 -15.74 -2.45
CA ILE A 197 25.26 -14.69 -1.48
C ILE A 197 25.51 -15.23 -0.05
N PHE A 198 24.94 -16.40 0.26
CA PHE A 198 25.01 -17.00 1.59
C PHE A 198 26.30 -17.77 1.89
N LYS A 199 27.15 -18.02 0.89
CA LYS A 199 28.51 -18.56 1.11
C LYS A 199 29.52 -17.53 1.62
N GLN A 200 29.16 -16.24 1.65
CA GLN A 200 30.00 -15.24 2.28
C GLN A 200 30.05 -15.51 3.79
N LYS A 201 31.23 -15.89 4.31
CA LYS A 201 31.44 -16.23 5.74
C LYS A 201 30.77 -15.24 6.70
N ARG A 202 30.81 -13.95 6.37
CA ARG A 202 30.20 -12.85 7.13
C ARG A 202 28.67 -12.95 7.25
N LEU A 203 27.96 -13.45 6.24
CA LEU A 203 26.49 -13.56 6.28
C LEU A 203 26.04 -14.80 7.06
N LEU A 204 26.77 -15.91 6.96
CA LEU A 204 26.57 -17.09 7.82
C LEU A 204 26.83 -16.77 9.30
N GLU A 205 27.83 -15.93 9.56
CA GLU A 205 28.17 -15.46 10.90
C GLU A 205 27.13 -14.44 11.43
N LEU A 206 26.53 -13.63 10.56
CA LEU A 206 25.39 -12.76 10.89
C LEU A 206 24.09 -13.52 11.15
N LEU A 207 23.79 -14.58 10.38
CA LEU A 207 22.65 -15.47 10.62
C LEU A 207 22.80 -16.29 11.92
N ARG A 208 24.04 -16.70 12.25
CA ARG A 208 24.36 -17.33 13.55
C ARG A 208 24.33 -16.34 14.71
N ARG A 209 24.57 -15.04 14.44
CA ARG A 209 24.46 -13.96 15.43
C ARG A 209 23.03 -13.44 15.60
N SER A 210 22.16 -13.54 14.60
CA SER A 210 20.74 -13.17 14.76
C SER A 210 19.99 -14.15 15.68
N GLU A 211 20.50 -15.38 15.84
CA GLU A 211 20.12 -16.28 16.95
C GLU A 211 20.48 -15.72 18.35
N GLY A 212 21.18 -14.57 18.43
CA GLY A 212 21.58 -13.87 19.65
C GLY A 212 21.78 -12.36 19.47
N ARG A 213 20.72 -11.65 19.04
CA ARG A 213 20.47 -10.18 19.02
C ARG A 213 21.62 -9.13 18.82
N ASP A 214 21.21 -8.17 17.97
CA ASP A 214 21.38 -6.71 17.96
C ASP A 214 22.49 -6.00 17.13
N SER A 215 21.97 -5.13 16.24
CA SER A 215 22.48 -3.91 15.61
C SER A 215 23.95 -3.77 15.17
N GLY A 216 24.14 -3.43 13.88
CA GLY A 216 25.21 -2.49 13.48
C GLY A 216 25.78 -2.61 12.06
N GLY A 217 25.55 -1.58 11.23
CA GLY A 217 26.42 -1.20 10.10
C GLY A 217 25.81 -1.35 8.69
N TYR A 218 25.04 -0.34 8.25
CA TYR A 218 24.37 -0.25 6.95
C TYR A 218 25.20 0.54 5.90
N VAL A 219 25.10 0.14 4.63
CA VAL A 219 25.46 0.96 3.46
C VAL A 219 24.18 1.08 2.62
N GLU A 220 23.74 2.31 2.36
CA GLU A 220 22.38 2.63 1.86
C GLU A 220 22.26 2.52 0.33
N SER A 221 21.14 1.92 -0.13
CA SER A 221 20.61 2.04 -1.50
C SER A 221 19.33 2.90 -1.52
N GLU A 222 18.90 3.37 -2.69
CA GLU A 222 17.67 4.18 -2.84
C GLU A 222 16.41 3.46 -2.28
N ASP A 223 16.35 2.14 -2.38
CA ASP A 223 15.32 1.28 -1.79
C ASP A 223 15.40 1.18 -0.24
N ASP A 224 16.55 1.52 0.34
CA ASP A 224 16.80 1.50 1.78
C ASP A 224 16.46 2.83 2.44
N VAL A 225 16.51 3.96 1.72
CA VAL A 225 16.05 5.26 2.23
C VAL A 225 14.53 5.23 2.49
N GLU A 226 13.77 4.56 1.62
CA GLU A 226 12.32 4.36 1.78
C GLU A 226 11.95 3.48 3.00
N MET A 227 12.81 2.51 3.36
CA MET A 227 12.58 1.60 4.50
C MET A 227 13.36 1.97 5.77
N GLY A 228 14.34 2.86 5.71
CA GLY A 228 15.04 3.41 6.88
C GLY A 228 14.13 4.36 7.66
N LEU A 229 13.38 5.21 6.93
CA LEU A 229 12.31 6.05 7.48
C LEU A 229 11.21 5.24 8.19
N PHE A 230 11.05 3.96 7.83
CA PHE A 230 10.08 3.03 8.42
C PHE A 230 10.53 2.51 9.80
N LYS A 231 11.84 2.32 10.04
CA LYS A 231 12.37 1.80 11.31
C LYS A 231 12.47 2.86 12.42
N ASP A 232 12.85 4.09 12.07
CA ASP A 232 13.06 5.17 13.06
C ASP A 232 11.77 5.63 13.75
N ARG A 233 10.61 5.28 13.20
CA ARG A 233 9.29 5.70 13.73
C ARG A 233 8.62 4.64 14.60
N ILE A 234 9.14 3.41 14.63
CA ILE A 234 8.68 2.33 15.53
C ILE A 234 9.40 2.42 16.88
N LYS A 235 10.65 2.89 16.93
CA LYS A 235 11.43 3.03 18.17
C LYS A 235 11.17 4.33 18.95
N GLY A 236 10.26 5.18 18.48
CA GLY A 236 9.93 6.49 19.07
C GLY A 236 8.54 6.60 19.70
N SER A 237 7.90 5.49 20.08
CA SER A 237 6.69 5.48 20.92
C SER A 237 7.02 5.03 22.34
#